data_AF-A0A2M8GIE5-F1
#
_entry.id   AF-A0A2M8GIE5-F1
#
_cell.length_a   1.000
_cell.length_b   1.000
_cell.length_c   1.000
_cell.angle_alpha   90.00
_cell.angle_beta   90.00
_cell.angle_gamma   90.00
#
_symmetry.space_group_name_H-M   'P 1'
#
loop_
_entity.id
_entity.type
_entity.pdbx_description
1 polymer ?
#
loop_
_entity_poly.entity_id
_entity_poly.type
_entity_poly.pdbx_seq_one_letter_code
_entity_poly.pdbx_strand_id
1 'polypeptide(L)'
;MTYFFDASFLIALFNSEDLFHSKAAEIIKNAEPHSPFFITSNIAVAETVNALFRANGVIVTKKFISSFKKSNIEEFFVTKEIFSLSYKLLFQQKSKNKLNLFDCLHLETMKHLKVDTIFTFDSDFKNFVKINEIDT
;
A
#
# COMPACT_ATOMS: atom_id res chain seq x y z
N MET A 1 -6.09 4.46 -15.58
CA MET A 1 -4.81 4.48 -14.82
C MET A 1 -4.93 3.48 -13.69
N THR A 2 -3.85 2.81 -13.29
CA THR A 2 -3.86 1.88 -12.14
C THR A 2 -2.96 2.43 -11.04
N TYR A 3 -3.44 2.42 -9.81
CA TYR A 3 -2.70 2.88 -8.64
C TYR A 3 -2.60 1.78 -7.60
N PHE A 4 -1.39 1.53 -7.10
CA PHE A 4 -1.14 0.59 -6.02
C PHE A 4 -1.26 1.29 -4.65
N PHE A 5 -1.97 0.70 -3.70
CA PHE A 5 -2.06 1.20 -2.32
C PHE A 5 -1.19 0.35 -1.40
N ASP A 6 -0.31 0.99 -0.64
CA ASP A 6 0.45 0.34 0.42
C ASP A 6 -0.31 0.34 1.76
N ALA A 7 0.31 -0.17 2.81
CA ALA A 7 -0.31 -0.21 4.13
C ALA A 7 -0.54 1.18 4.72
N SER A 8 0.40 2.12 4.56
CA SER A 8 0.28 3.47 5.12
C SER A 8 -0.93 4.23 4.54
N PHE A 9 -1.15 4.10 3.23
CA PHE A 9 -2.30 4.70 2.57
C PHE A 9 -3.61 4.01 2.93
N LEU A 10 -3.63 2.67 3.06
CA LEU A 10 -4.81 1.94 3.52
C LEU A 10 -5.22 2.34 4.95
N ILE A 11 -4.24 2.51 5.85
CA ILE A 11 -4.50 2.99 7.22
C ILE A 11 -5.15 4.37 7.17
N ALA A 12 -4.53 5.32 6.48
CA ALA A 12 -5.05 6.67 6.36
C ALA A 12 -6.46 6.70 5.74
N LEU A 13 -6.69 5.95 4.67
CA LEU A 13 -7.97 5.94 3.97
C LEU A 13 -9.13 5.39 4.83
N PHE A 14 -8.88 4.34 5.62
CA PHE A 14 -9.94 3.62 6.34
C PHE A 14 -10.04 3.94 7.83
N ASN A 15 -9.05 4.62 8.41
CA ASN A 15 -9.06 5.06 9.80
C ASN A 15 -9.36 6.57 9.88
N SER A 16 -10.58 6.93 10.32
CA SER A 16 -11.00 8.33 10.44
C SER A 16 -10.19 9.14 11.46
N GLU A 17 -9.52 8.46 12.39
CA GLU A 17 -8.67 9.08 13.41
C GLU A 17 -7.20 9.22 12.95
N ASP A 18 -6.86 8.76 11.75
CA ASP A 18 -5.52 8.91 11.20
C ASP A 18 -5.24 10.36 10.79
N LEU A 19 -4.04 10.85 11.11
CA LEU A 19 -3.61 12.21 10.79
C LEU A 19 -3.65 12.52 9.28
N PHE A 20 -3.49 11.50 8.44
CA PHE A 20 -3.52 11.62 6.99
C PHE A 20 -4.89 11.29 6.37
N HIS A 21 -5.92 11.01 7.17
CA HIS A 21 -7.24 10.60 6.67
C HIS A 21 -7.83 11.59 5.66
N SER A 22 -7.80 12.88 6.00
CA SER A 22 -8.31 13.94 5.11
C SER A 22 -7.52 14.01 3.79
N LYS A 23 -6.20 13.84 3.86
CA LYS A 23 -5.31 13.85 2.68
C LYS A 23 -5.55 12.63 1.79
N ALA A 24 -5.72 11.45 2.37
CA ALA A 24 -6.04 10.22 1.62
C ALA A 24 -7.39 10.34 0.90
N ALA A 25 -8.42 10.87 1.56
CA ALA A 25 -9.73 11.09 0.96
C ALA A 25 -9.68 12.09 -0.21
N GLU A 26 -8.88 13.16 -0.08
CA GLU A 26 -8.66 14.13 -1.16
C GLU A 26 -7.93 13.49 -2.37
N ILE A 27 -6.89 12.69 -2.13
CA ILE A 27 -6.16 11.97 -3.18
C ILE A 27 -7.11 11.07 -3.98
N ILE A 28 -7.98 10.31 -3.30
CA ILE A 28 -8.99 9.47 -3.97
C ILE A 28 -9.95 10.32 -4.80
N LYS A 29 -10.51 11.38 -4.21
CA LYS A 29 -11.45 12.28 -4.90
C LYS A 29 -10.85 12.92 -6.15
N ASN A 30 -9.57 13.26 -6.12
CA ASN A 30 -8.87 13.85 -7.26
C ASN A 30 -8.49 12.81 -8.33
N ALA A 31 -8.35 11.54 -7.95
CA ALA A 31 -8.10 10.44 -8.88
C ALA A 31 -9.38 9.96 -9.59
N GLU A 32 -10.54 9.99 -8.91
CA GLU A 32 -11.84 9.48 -9.39
C GLU A 32 -12.30 9.99 -10.78
N PRO A 33 -12.13 11.27 -11.16
CA PRO A 33 -12.54 11.77 -12.48
C PRO A 33 -11.91 11.03 -13.67
N HIS A 34 -10.85 10.26 -13.43
CA HIS A 34 -10.14 9.49 -14.46
C HIS A 34 -10.49 7.99 -14.45
N SER A 35 -11.54 7.59 -13.72
CA SER A 35 -11.97 6.19 -13.56
C SER A 35 -10.80 5.23 -13.30
N PRO A 36 -10.02 5.46 -12.24
CA PRO A 36 -8.82 4.68 -11.96
C PRO A 36 -9.18 3.27 -11.47
N PHE A 37 -8.25 2.34 -11.70
CA PHE A 37 -8.26 1.04 -11.06
C PHE A 37 -7.38 1.10 -9.81
N PHE A 38 -7.96 0.80 -8.65
CA PHE A 38 -7.22 0.75 -7.40
C PHE A 38 -6.91 -0.69 -7.07
N ILE A 39 -5.64 -0.97 -6.79
CA ILE A 39 -5.15 -2.30 -6.46
C ILE A 39 -4.29 -2.24 -5.22
N THR A 40 -4.31 -3.29 -4.42
CA THR A 40 -3.37 -3.51 -3.31
C THR A 40 -2.94 -4.96 -3.30
N SER A 41 -2.11 -5.37 -2.35
CA SER A 41 -1.74 -6.78 -2.16
C SER A 41 -2.26 -7.31 -0.83
N ASN A 42 -2.42 -8.64 -0.75
CA ASN A 42 -2.71 -9.32 0.51
C ASN A 42 -1.64 -9.07 1.59
N ILE A 43 -0.42 -8.69 1.18
CA ILE A 43 0.68 -8.31 2.07
C ILE A 43 0.43 -6.93 2.69
N ALA A 44 0.09 -5.92 1.88
CA ALA A 44 -0.27 -4.58 2.36
C ALA A 44 -1.50 -4.63 3.30
N VAL A 45 -2.48 -5.47 2.96
CA VAL A 45 -3.66 -5.72 3.83
C VAL A 45 -3.23 -6.36 5.15
N ALA A 46 -2.37 -7.38 5.13
CA ALA A 46 -1.88 -8.03 6.35
C ALA A 46 -1.06 -7.08 7.23
N GLU A 47 -0.22 -6.24 6.64
CA GLU A 47 0.53 -5.19 7.34
C GLU A 47 -0.40 -4.17 7.99
N THR A 48 -1.41 -3.70 7.26
CA THR A 48 -2.46 -2.78 7.76
C THR A 48 -3.21 -3.38 8.95
N VAL A 49 -3.65 -4.64 8.82
CA VAL A 49 -4.35 -5.37 9.89
C VAL A 49 -3.49 -5.42 11.15
N ASN A 50 -2.22 -5.78 11.01
CA ASN A 50 -1.31 -5.93 12.14
C ASN A 50 -0.95 -4.57 12.77
N ALA A 51 -0.82 -3.51 11.97
CA ALA A 51 -0.62 -2.15 12.46
C ALA A 51 -1.82 -1.65 13.28
N LEU A 52 -3.02 -1.71 12.70
CA LEU A 52 -4.27 -1.28 13.37
C LEU A 52 -4.57 -2.12 14.61
N PHE A 53 -4.32 -3.43 14.56
CA PHE A 53 -4.56 -4.28 15.73
C PHE A 53 -3.66 -3.90 16.90
N ARG A 54 -2.37 -3.63 16.63
CA ARG A 54 -1.42 -3.22 17.66
C ARG A 54 -1.72 -1.82 18.22
N ALA A 55 -2.16 -0.90 17.39
CA ALA A 55 -2.42 0.48 17.80
C ALA A 55 -3.80 0.70 18.43
N ASN A 56 -4.83 0.04 17.90
CA ASN A 56 -6.23 0.35 18.21
C ASN A 56 -7.07 -0.88 18.65
N GLY A 57 -6.51 -2.09 18.55
CA GLY A 57 -7.18 -3.32 18.94
C GLY A 57 -8.25 -3.82 17.96
N VAL A 58 -8.91 -4.90 18.36
CA VAL A 58 -9.76 -5.73 17.48
C VAL A 58 -10.94 -5.00 16.85
N ILE A 59 -11.51 -3.99 17.50
CA ILE A 59 -12.73 -3.31 17.03
C ILE A 59 -12.42 -2.52 15.75
N VAL A 60 -11.35 -1.72 15.78
CA VAL A 60 -10.92 -0.91 14.63
C VAL A 60 -10.47 -1.80 13.48
N THR A 61 -9.69 -2.84 13.77
CA THR A 61 -9.25 -3.81 12.76
C THR A 61 -10.42 -4.52 12.06
N LYS A 62 -11.47 -4.92 12.82
CA LYS A 62 -12.69 -5.50 12.23
C LYS A 62 -13.41 -4.52 11.32
N LYS A 63 -13.52 -3.25 11.74
CA LYS A 63 -14.12 -2.19 10.92
C LYS A 63 -13.34 -2.00 9.62
N PHE A 64 -12.00 -1.97 9.68
CA PHE A 64 -11.14 -1.92 8.50
C PHE A 64 -11.43 -3.07 7.53
N ILE A 65 -11.32 -4.33 7.96
CA ILE A 65 -11.56 -5.49 7.08
C ILE A 65 -12.96 -5.46 6.48
N SER A 66 -13.99 -5.09 7.26
CA SER A 66 -15.36 -5.00 6.76
C SER A 66 -15.55 -3.91 5.72
N SER A 67 -14.80 -2.80 5.81
CA SER A 67 -14.86 -1.67 4.89
C SER A 67 -14.04 -1.96 3.63
N PHE A 68 -12.84 -2.51 3.80
CA PHE A 68 -11.97 -2.95 2.70
C PHE A 68 -12.69 -3.95 1.79
N LYS A 69 -13.34 -4.96 2.36
CA LYS A 69 -14.11 -5.96 1.59
C LYS A 69 -15.31 -5.40 0.81
N LYS A 70 -15.80 -4.21 1.20
CA LYS A 70 -16.91 -3.52 0.52
C LYS A 70 -16.40 -2.45 -0.46
N SER A 71 -15.11 -2.18 -0.47
CA SER A 71 -14.49 -1.20 -1.36
C SER A 71 -14.32 -1.77 -2.77
N ASN A 72 -14.09 -0.88 -3.75
CA ASN A 72 -13.76 -1.26 -5.12
C ASN A 72 -12.24 -1.47 -5.34
N ILE A 73 -11.47 -1.68 -4.26
CA ILE A 73 -10.03 -1.92 -4.33
C ILE A 73 -9.81 -3.41 -4.62
N GLU A 74 -9.09 -3.72 -5.69
CA GLU A 74 -8.72 -5.09 -6.04
C GLU A 74 -7.60 -5.60 -5.12
N GLU A 75 -7.76 -6.79 -4.54
CA GLU A 75 -6.73 -7.42 -3.73
C GLU A 75 -5.96 -8.46 -4.56
N PHE A 76 -4.67 -8.19 -4.80
CA PHE A 76 -3.78 -9.12 -5.46
C PHE A 76 -3.10 -10.06 -4.45
N PHE A 77 -3.21 -11.37 -4.68
CA PHE A 77 -2.53 -12.37 -3.86
C PHE A 77 -1.11 -12.62 -4.37
N VAL A 78 -0.13 -12.23 -3.56
CA VAL A 78 1.29 -12.39 -3.86
C VAL A 78 1.64 -13.86 -4.05
N THR A 79 2.25 -14.16 -5.20
CA THR A 79 2.65 -15.51 -5.57
C THR A 79 3.99 -15.91 -4.96
N LYS A 80 4.28 -17.21 -4.93
CA LYS A 80 5.59 -17.74 -4.52
C LYS A 80 6.74 -17.19 -5.36
N GLU A 81 6.49 -16.94 -6.65
CA GLU A 81 7.47 -16.34 -7.56
C GLU A 81 7.82 -14.92 -7.12
N ILE A 82 6.81 -14.08 -6.86
CA ILE A 82 7.02 -12.71 -6.39
C ILE A 82 7.75 -12.69 -5.04
N PHE A 83 7.42 -13.59 -4.12
CA PHE A 83 8.20 -13.77 -2.88
C PHE A 83 9.68 -14.06 -3.16
N SER A 84 9.96 -14.98 -4.08
CA SER A 84 11.33 -15.35 -4.45
C SER A 84 12.10 -14.18 -5.07
N LEU A 85 11.44 -13.38 -5.91
CA LEU A 85 12.02 -12.16 -6.48
C LEU A 85 12.25 -11.08 -5.40
N SER A 86 11.32 -10.94 -4.47
CA SER A 86 11.42 -9.96 -3.37
C SER A 86 12.59 -10.27 -2.45
N TYR A 87 12.86 -11.55 -2.17
CA TYR A 87 14.07 -11.94 -1.44
C TYR A 87 15.35 -11.61 -2.21
N LYS A 88 15.37 -11.83 -3.53
CA LYS A 88 16.53 -11.44 -4.35
C LYS A 88 16.75 -9.93 -4.29
N LEU A 89 15.69 -9.14 -4.41
CA LEU A 89 15.75 -7.68 -4.30
C LEU A 89 16.27 -7.25 -2.93
N LEU A 90 15.71 -7.82 -1.85
CA LEU A 90 16.12 -7.54 -0.47
C LEU A 90 17.62 -7.78 -0.25
N PHE A 91 18.14 -8.93 -0.70
CA PHE A 91 19.53 -9.32 -0.46
C PHE A 91 20.55 -8.72 -1.43
N GLN A 92 20.09 -8.09 -2.53
CA GLN A 92 20.95 -7.31 -3.42
C GLN A 92 21.35 -5.94 -2.84
N GLN A 93 20.69 -5.49 -1.77
CA GLN A 93 21.00 -4.24 -1.09
C GLN A 93 22.42 -4.30 -0.47
N LYS A 94 23.33 -3.45 -0.95
CA LYS A 94 24.78 -3.49 -0.62
C LYS A 94 25.15 -2.94 0.77
N SER A 95 24.19 -2.36 1.49
CA SER A 95 24.38 -1.82 2.85
C SER A 95 23.09 -2.01 3.66
N LYS A 96 23.11 -1.71 4.96
CA LYS A 96 21.88 -1.48 5.75
C LYS A 96 21.08 -0.37 5.07
N ASN A 97 20.18 -0.72 4.17
CA ASN A 97 19.43 0.24 3.36
C ASN A 97 17.92 0.05 3.52
N LYS A 98 17.27 1.15 3.15
CA LYS A 98 15.92 1.63 3.43
C LYS A 98 14.76 0.64 3.21
N LEU A 99 14.90 -0.31 2.29
CA LEU A 99 13.77 -1.18 1.94
C LEU A 99 13.73 -2.43 2.81
N ASN A 100 12.63 -2.59 3.53
CA ASN A 100 12.30 -3.81 4.26
C ASN A 100 11.68 -4.86 3.29
N LEU A 101 11.33 -6.04 3.81
CA LEU A 101 10.78 -7.11 2.99
C LEU A 101 9.39 -6.75 2.41
N PHE A 102 8.54 -6.06 3.15
CA PHE A 102 7.24 -5.61 2.65
C PHE A 102 7.41 -4.63 1.50
N ASP A 103 8.36 -3.70 1.59
CA ASP A 103 8.65 -2.78 0.48
C ASP A 103 9.11 -3.55 -0.76
N CYS A 104 9.99 -4.55 -0.59
CA CYS A 104 10.41 -5.42 -1.69
C CYS A 104 9.23 -6.18 -2.31
N LEU A 105 8.30 -6.67 -1.49
CA LEU A 105 7.08 -7.34 -1.93
C LEU A 105 6.14 -6.39 -2.70
N HIS A 106 5.98 -5.16 -2.23
CA HIS A 106 5.21 -4.13 -2.95
C HIS A 106 5.84 -3.84 -4.31
N LEU A 107 7.15 -3.61 -4.37
CA LEU A 107 7.87 -3.31 -5.60
C LEU A 107 7.80 -4.44 -6.65
N GLU A 108 8.06 -5.69 -6.26
CA GLU A 108 7.98 -6.81 -7.20
C GLU A 108 6.52 -7.13 -7.60
N THR A 109 5.55 -6.89 -6.72
CA THR A 109 4.12 -6.98 -7.06
C THR A 109 3.72 -5.94 -8.09
N MET A 110 4.07 -4.68 -7.86
CA MET A 110 3.82 -3.57 -8.78
C MET A 110 4.45 -3.83 -10.15
N LYS A 111 5.72 -4.29 -10.17
CA LYS A 111 6.42 -4.67 -11.39
C LYS A 111 5.74 -5.82 -12.14
N HIS A 112 5.29 -6.85 -11.43
CA HIS A 112 4.55 -7.97 -12.02
C HIS A 112 3.24 -7.50 -12.67
N LEU A 113 2.53 -6.59 -12.00
CA LEU A 113 1.25 -6.03 -12.45
C LEU A 113 1.39 -4.87 -13.45
N LYS A 114 2.62 -4.44 -13.76
CA LYS A 114 2.91 -3.26 -14.59
C LYS A 114 2.27 -1.97 -14.05
N VAL A 115 2.20 -1.84 -12.74
CA VAL A 115 1.76 -0.63 -12.04
C VAL A 115 3.00 0.18 -11.67
N ASP A 116 3.08 1.43 -12.13
CA ASP A 116 4.25 2.30 -11.92
C ASP A 116 4.03 3.35 -10.83
N THR A 117 2.78 3.50 -10.37
CA THR A 117 2.36 4.55 -9.45
C THR A 117 1.80 3.97 -8.15
N ILE A 118 2.31 4.46 -7.02
CA ILE A 118 1.90 4.07 -5.67
C ILE A 118 1.27 5.25 -4.94
N PHE A 119 0.22 4.99 -4.17
CA PHE A 119 -0.27 5.88 -3.12
C PHE A 119 0.28 5.37 -1.80
N THR A 120 1.08 6.20 -1.13
CA THR A 120 1.80 5.90 0.10
C THR A 120 2.07 7.20 0.85
N PHE A 121 2.21 7.10 2.17
CA PHE A 121 2.76 8.15 3.02
C PHE A 121 4.18 7.79 3.53
N ASP A 122 4.75 6.69 3.03
CA ASP A 122 6.12 6.27 3.30
C ASP A 122 7.10 6.86 2.28
N SER A 123 8.00 7.71 2.79
CA SER A 123 9.01 8.37 2.00
C SER A 123 10.08 7.43 1.41
N ASP A 124 10.19 6.19 1.89
CA ASP A 124 11.20 5.24 1.43
C ASP A 124 10.97 4.79 -0.03
N PHE A 125 9.75 4.94 -0.56
CA PHE A 125 9.43 4.64 -1.97
C PHE A 125 9.91 5.68 -2.98
N LYS A 126 10.36 6.89 -2.55
CA LYS A 126 10.59 8.06 -3.43
C LYS A 126 11.58 7.81 -4.58
N ASN A 127 12.48 6.84 -4.42
CA ASN A 127 13.51 6.53 -5.42
C ASN A 127 13.20 5.30 -6.27
N PHE A 128 12.07 4.61 -6.04
CA PHE A 128 11.79 3.29 -6.64
C PHE A 128 10.58 3.28 -7.56
N VAL A 129 9.58 4.13 -7.30
CA VAL A 129 8.32 4.20 -8.05
C VAL A 129 7.83 5.63 -8.15
N LYS A 130 6.89 5.90 -9.05
CA LYS A 130 6.21 7.20 -9.05
C LYS A 130 5.31 7.24 -7.82
N ILE A 131 5.62 8.15 -6.91
CA ILE A 131 4.72 8.43 -5.79
C ILE A 131 3.74 9.49 -6.25
N ASN A 132 2.45 9.21 -6.12
CA ASN A 132 1.42 10.23 -6.27
C ASN A 132 1.08 10.79 -4.88
N GLU A 133 1.98 11.63 -4.38
CA GLU A 133 1.73 12.51 -3.25
C GLU A 133 1.28 13.84 -3.88
N ILE A 134 0.06 14.30 -3.58
CA ILE A 134 -0.27 15.71 -3.78
C ILE A 134 0.61 16.45 -2.77
N ASP A 135 1.66 17.08 -3.30
CA ASP A 135 2.71 17.94 -2.73
C ASP A 135 2.98 17.90 -1.21
N THR A 136 4.27 17.98 -0.89
CA THR A 136 4.80 18.12 0.48
C THR A 136 4.62 19.54 0.98
#